data_AF-A0A9P5HGF8-F1
#
_entry.id   AF-A0A9P5HGF8-F1
#
_cell.length_a   1.000
_cell.length_b   1.000
_cell.length_c   1.000
_cell.angle_alpha   90.00
_cell.angle_beta   90.00
_cell.angle_gamma   90.00
#
_symmetry.space_group_name_H-M   'P 1'
#
loop_
_entity.id
_entity.type
_entity.pdbx_description
1 polymer ?
#
loop_
_entity_poly.entity_id
_entity_poly.type
_entity_poly.pdbx_seq_one_letter_code
_entity_poly.pdbx_strand_id
1 'polypeptide(L)'
;MLFNGGQKVLFRNAAQECLDVFDMQLNCDSLVQLVSYDLDKLNLNQTKLDALCTSACDMSLASLASVASDACVASDFEFNGAYISVVDIVDLFRYKFDSFCLRNPEGEFCLMVEERWDVGQLHATGEATWPTHTKKAYPNWAYNEDGSPTLDEDGELLDDSADSHRFRDFGLDLGWSATDYYMEGLSLDWTGHGWNDVLEYDEYPLEIQCSECFLAQYKHGIESKWGEMFDITELVWDTRPQCDQNITRSEKTGVEIETLALEWGVSSESLCKLNDINCGYVNDGIFCAPLTCDVTVVQDMANAGAFIEPYDNITMTQFMAWNPHIDSRNIRTGSVVCVGPPGGTYIPASTTVALANPTSFITTAIPQQANPPNTMADCGKYYEVVEGDSFALIAVSNGLTFGDLQNMNPSIDTIHGTLLVGYSYCVALVNGRED
;
A
#
# COMPACT_ATOMS: atom_id res chain seq x y z
N MET A 1 19.20 15.62 -22.85
CA MET A 1 19.38 16.77 -21.95
C MET A 1 18.03 17.16 -21.42
N LEU A 2 17.89 17.30 -20.11
CA LEU A 2 16.70 17.90 -19.50
C LEU A 2 16.80 19.42 -19.53
N PHE A 3 15.67 20.11 -19.55
CA PHE A 3 15.53 21.57 -19.63
C PHE A 3 16.12 22.24 -20.88
N ASN A 4 16.62 21.46 -21.85
CA ASN A 4 17.18 21.95 -23.12
C ASN A 4 18.19 23.11 -22.96
N GLY A 5 19.07 23.04 -21.95
CA GLY A 5 20.06 24.09 -21.66
C GLY A 5 19.55 25.25 -20.78
N GLY A 6 18.28 25.20 -20.34
CA GLY A 6 17.64 26.21 -19.49
C GLY A 6 17.89 26.05 -17.99
N GLN A 7 18.56 24.99 -17.55
CA GLN A 7 18.76 24.65 -16.14
C GLN A 7 19.45 25.76 -15.32
N LYS A 8 20.34 26.56 -15.94
CA LYS A 8 21.00 27.69 -15.27
C LYS A 8 20.03 28.84 -14.92
N VAL A 9 18.95 28.97 -15.68
CA VAL A 9 17.92 29.98 -15.46
C VAL A 9 16.94 29.51 -14.39
N LEU A 10 16.62 28.20 -14.41
CA LEU A 10 15.68 27.55 -13.49
C LEU A 10 16.30 27.37 -12.10
N PHE A 11 17.56 26.95 -11.99
CA PHE A 11 18.22 26.61 -10.73
C PHE A 11 19.45 27.49 -10.50
N ARG A 12 19.21 28.81 -10.35
CA ARG A 12 20.28 29.83 -10.30
C ARG A 12 21.28 29.64 -9.17
N ASN A 13 20.88 28.96 -8.10
CA ASN A 13 21.69 28.74 -6.90
C ASN A 13 22.36 27.36 -6.86
N ALA A 14 22.10 26.48 -7.84
CA ALA A 14 22.68 25.15 -7.89
C ALA A 14 24.16 25.18 -8.31
N ALA A 15 24.97 24.28 -7.75
CA ALA A 15 26.37 24.12 -8.13
C ALA A 15 26.51 23.74 -9.61
N GLN A 16 27.55 24.24 -10.28
CA GLN A 16 27.72 24.00 -11.73
C GLN A 16 27.85 22.50 -12.06
N GLU A 17 28.56 21.74 -11.23
CA GLU A 17 28.68 20.28 -11.36
C GLU A 17 27.33 19.56 -11.31
N CYS A 18 26.37 20.11 -10.56
CA CYS A 18 25.01 19.61 -10.53
C CYS A 18 24.16 20.01 -11.73
N LEU A 19 24.39 21.20 -12.27
CA LEU A 19 23.72 21.65 -13.49
C LEU A 19 24.20 20.88 -14.72
N ASP A 20 25.45 20.44 -14.73
CA ASP A 20 26.04 19.65 -15.83
C ASP A 20 25.37 18.28 -15.99
N VAL A 21 24.73 17.76 -14.93
CA VAL A 21 23.91 16.53 -14.99
C VAL A 21 22.80 16.68 -16.04
N PHE A 22 22.11 17.82 -16.08
CA PHE A 22 21.01 18.04 -17.02
C PHE A 22 21.47 18.17 -18.48
N ASP A 23 22.75 18.46 -18.71
CA ASP A 23 23.37 18.50 -20.05
C ASP A 23 23.71 17.11 -20.60
N MET A 24 23.51 16.03 -19.82
CA MET A 24 23.67 14.67 -20.32
C MET A 24 22.70 14.38 -21.46
N GLN A 25 23.21 13.75 -22.53
CA GLN A 25 22.38 13.33 -23.65
C GLN A 25 21.48 12.17 -23.23
N LEU A 26 20.17 12.33 -23.44
CA LEU A 26 19.18 11.28 -23.19
C LEU A 26 18.80 10.63 -24.51
N ASN A 27 18.62 9.31 -24.51
CA ASN A 27 18.12 8.57 -25.67
C ASN A 27 16.60 8.43 -25.59
N CYS A 28 15.94 9.57 -25.50
CA CYS A 28 14.51 9.70 -25.29
C CYS A 28 13.90 10.59 -26.38
N ASP A 29 12.61 10.38 -26.64
CA ASP A 29 11.83 11.39 -27.34
C ASP A 29 11.84 12.72 -26.57
N SER A 30 11.72 13.83 -27.30
CA SER A 30 11.60 15.18 -26.73
C SER A 30 10.46 15.33 -25.72
N LEU A 31 9.42 14.49 -25.78
CA LEU A 31 8.33 14.42 -24.80
C LEU A 31 8.83 14.21 -23.37
N VAL A 32 10.03 13.64 -23.16
CA VAL A 32 10.62 13.51 -21.83
C VAL A 32 10.78 14.87 -21.12
N GLN A 33 10.87 15.98 -21.86
CA GLN A 33 10.93 17.33 -21.29
C GLN A 33 9.60 17.76 -20.66
N LEU A 34 8.51 17.11 -21.05
CA LEU A 34 7.15 17.50 -20.74
C LEU A 34 6.49 16.58 -19.72
N VAL A 35 7.18 15.54 -19.22
CA VAL A 35 6.60 14.59 -18.25
C VAL A 35 6.24 15.25 -16.91
N SER A 36 6.76 16.45 -16.64
CA SER A 36 6.39 17.28 -15.49
C SER A 36 5.18 18.20 -15.74
N TYR A 37 4.54 18.11 -16.91
CA TYR A 37 3.31 18.84 -17.24
C TYR A 37 2.09 17.95 -17.01
N ASP A 38 0.93 18.61 -16.89
CA ASP A 38 -0.38 17.98 -16.83
C ASP A 38 -0.62 17.05 -18.02
N LEU A 39 -0.99 15.80 -17.70
CA LEU A 39 -1.22 14.71 -18.65
C LEU A 39 -2.28 15.08 -19.69
N ASP A 40 -3.37 15.73 -19.26
CA ASP A 40 -4.50 16.10 -20.09
C ASP A 40 -4.11 17.21 -21.08
N LYS A 41 -3.14 18.06 -20.73
CA LYS A 41 -2.61 19.09 -21.63
C LYS A 41 -1.74 18.54 -22.74
N LEU A 42 -1.07 17.41 -22.50
CA LEU A 42 -0.10 16.85 -23.46
C LEU A 42 -0.76 16.17 -24.66
N ASN A 43 -2.09 15.98 -24.63
CA ASN A 43 -2.86 15.30 -25.68
C ASN A 43 -2.16 13.99 -26.08
N LEU A 44 -1.83 13.18 -25.07
CA LEU A 44 -1.07 11.94 -25.27
C LEU A 44 -1.89 10.97 -26.11
N ASN A 45 -1.17 10.14 -26.86
CA ASN A 45 -1.77 9.08 -27.65
C ASN A 45 -0.76 7.94 -27.79
N GLN A 46 -1.24 6.80 -28.31
CA GLN A 46 -0.42 5.61 -28.53
C GLN A 46 0.93 5.92 -29.20
N THR A 47 0.93 6.69 -30.30
CA THR A 47 2.16 7.01 -31.05
C THR A 47 3.16 7.81 -30.20
N LYS A 48 2.67 8.80 -29.44
CA LYS A 48 3.52 9.62 -28.56
C LYS A 48 4.10 8.78 -27.42
N LEU A 49 3.28 7.93 -26.81
CA LEU A 49 3.70 7.06 -25.73
C LEU A 49 4.68 5.99 -26.21
N ASP A 50 4.45 5.37 -27.37
CA ASP A 50 5.40 4.40 -27.94
C ASP A 50 6.75 5.04 -28.30
N ALA A 51 6.77 6.31 -28.71
CA ALA A 51 8.00 7.04 -28.97
C ALA A 51 8.77 7.37 -27.67
N LEU A 52 8.05 7.73 -26.60
CA LEU A 52 8.64 8.03 -25.30
C LEU A 52 9.12 6.76 -24.57
N CYS A 53 8.23 5.77 -24.44
CA CYS A 53 8.37 4.58 -23.59
C CYS A 53 9.21 3.48 -24.25
N THR A 54 10.47 3.81 -24.51
CA THR A 54 11.48 2.89 -25.04
C THR A 54 12.45 2.47 -23.95
N SER A 55 12.96 1.23 -24.02
CA SER A 55 14.01 0.76 -23.11
C SER A 55 15.29 1.60 -23.18
N ALA A 56 15.56 2.19 -24.35
CA ALA A 56 16.67 3.11 -24.51
C ALA A 56 16.49 4.42 -23.71
N CYS A 57 15.26 4.93 -23.66
CA CYS A 57 14.95 6.10 -22.86
C CYS A 57 15.06 5.80 -21.36
N ASP A 58 14.43 4.72 -20.91
CA ASP A 58 14.49 4.24 -19.52
C ASP A 58 15.93 4.07 -19.04
N MET A 59 16.76 3.33 -19.78
CA MET A 59 18.19 3.15 -19.43
C MET A 59 18.95 4.49 -19.37
N SER A 60 18.62 5.45 -20.24
CA SER A 60 19.30 6.75 -20.22
C SER A 60 18.87 7.62 -19.03
N LEU A 61 17.61 7.52 -18.60
CA LEU A 61 17.11 8.18 -17.39
C LEU A 61 17.67 7.51 -16.12
N ALA A 62 17.79 6.19 -16.09
CA ALA A 62 18.46 5.46 -15.01
C ALA A 62 19.93 5.88 -14.86
N SER A 63 20.65 6.00 -15.98
CA SER A 63 22.02 6.50 -15.98
C SER A 63 22.11 7.95 -15.50
N LEU A 64 21.14 8.80 -15.86
CA LEU A 64 21.07 10.18 -15.37
C LEU A 64 20.91 10.22 -13.85
N ALA A 65 20.02 9.38 -13.30
CA ALA A 65 19.77 9.29 -11.86
C ALA A 65 21.03 8.85 -11.09
N SER A 66 21.75 7.85 -11.61
CA SER A 66 23.02 7.42 -11.02
C SER A 66 24.06 8.54 -11.00
N VAL A 67 24.22 9.28 -12.10
CA VAL A 67 25.19 10.40 -12.17
C VAL A 67 24.76 11.56 -11.27
N ALA A 68 23.45 11.84 -11.18
CA ALA A 68 22.92 12.85 -10.27
C ALA A 68 23.28 12.55 -8.81
N SER A 69 23.10 11.29 -8.38
CA SER A 69 23.42 10.85 -7.03
C SER A 69 24.91 11.01 -6.70
N ASP A 70 25.80 10.68 -7.64
CA ASP A 70 27.24 10.80 -7.46
C ASP A 70 27.74 12.26 -7.44
N ALA A 71 27.14 13.12 -8.27
CA ALA A 71 27.60 14.49 -8.49
C ALA A 71 27.05 15.50 -7.47
N CYS A 72 25.93 15.22 -6.79
CA CYS A 72 25.11 16.22 -6.10
C CYS A 72 24.76 15.93 -4.64
N VAL A 73 25.70 15.34 -3.89
CA VAL A 73 25.45 14.78 -2.55
C VAL A 73 24.99 15.80 -1.47
N ALA A 74 24.99 17.12 -1.71
CA ALA A 74 24.54 18.10 -0.71
C ALA A 74 24.19 19.49 -1.29
N SER A 75 23.28 19.60 -2.26
CA SER A 75 22.94 20.90 -2.83
C SER A 75 21.45 21.05 -3.11
N ASP A 76 20.69 21.23 -2.05
CA ASP A 76 19.30 21.67 -2.14
C ASP A 76 19.27 23.14 -2.59
N PHE A 77 18.30 23.48 -3.42
CA PHE A 77 18.08 24.85 -3.87
C PHE A 77 16.60 25.19 -3.80
N GLU A 78 16.33 26.48 -3.64
CA GLU A 78 14.97 27.00 -3.60
C GLU A 78 14.27 26.80 -4.96
N PHE A 79 13.11 26.17 -4.94
CA PHE A 79 12.24 25.93 -6.08
C PHE A 79 10.77 26.06 -5.64
N ASN A 80 10.04 27.04 -6.19
CA ASN A 80 8.64 27.31 -5.86
C ASN A 80 8.34 27.41 -4.34
N GLY A 81 9.26 28.01 -3.56
CA GLY A 81 9.09 28.17 -2.11
C GLY A 81 9.50 26.96 -1.27
N ALA A 82 9.88 25.84 -1.90
CA ALA A 82 10.44 24.64 -1.28
C ALA A 82 11.95 24.52 -1.55
N TYR A 83 12.62 23.59 -0.87
CA TYR A 83 13.99 23.18 -1.17
C TYR A 83 13.97 21.83 -1.87
N ILE A 84 14.63 21.73 -3.01
CA ILE A 84 14.72 20.50 -3.82
C ILE A 84 16.16 20.28 -4.30
N SER A 85 16.59 19.04 -4.42
CA SER A 85 17.90 18.68 -4.97
C SER A 85 17.83 18.31 -6.46
N VAL A 86 18.99 18.26 -7.14
CA VAL A 86 19.05 17.71 -8.51
C VAL A 86 18.65 16.24 -8.54
N VAL A 87 18.99 15.48 -7.49
CA VAL A 87 18.61 14.07 -7.35
C VAL A 87 17.08 13.95 -7.32
N ASP A 88 16.41 14.79 -6.54
CA ASP A 88 14.95 14.82 -6.46
C ASP A 88 14.30 15.16 -7.80
N ILE A 89 14.85 16.12 -8.56
CA ILE A 89 14.33 16.45 -9.88
C ILE A 89 14.45 15.27 -10.84
N VAL A 90 15.61 14.62 -10.89
CA VAL A 90 15.80 13.47 -11.77
C VAL A 90 14.90 12.31 -11.36
N ASP A 91 14.74 12.09 -10.06
CA ASP A 91 13.83 11.10 -9.48
C ASP A 91 12.36 11.37 -9.86
N LEU A 92 11.91 12.63 -9.79
CA LEU A 92 10.57 13.04 -10.24
C LEU A 92 10.35 12.77 -11.73
N PHE A 93 11.33 13.11 -12.58
CA PHE A 93 11.25 12.83 -14.02
C PHE A 93 11.16 11.33 -14.30
N ARG A 94 11.87 10.51 -13.51
CA ARG A 94 11.84 9.06 -13.63
C ARG A 94 10.49 8.49 -13.17
N TYR A 95 10.01 8.93 -12.02
CA TYR A 95 8.67 8.61 -11.53
C TYR A 95 7.58 8.92 -12.56
N LYS A 96 7.59 10.13 -13.16
CA LYS A 96 6.60 10.51 -14.18
C LYS A 96 6.77 9.72 -15.47
N PHE A 97 8.00 9.47 -15.92
CA PHE A 97 8.25 8.61 -17.07
C PHE A 97 7.65 7.20 -16.85
N ASP A 98 7.91 6.60 -15.69
CA ASP A 98 7.39 5.28 -15.34
C ASP A 98 5.86 5.29 -15.32
N SER A 99 5.22 6.32 -14.74
CA SER A 99 3.76 6.48 -14.76
C SER A 99 3.20 6.51 -16.19
N PHE A 100 3.84 7.25 -17.10
CA PHE A 100 3.40 7.37 -18.49
C PHE A 100 3.57 6.05 -19.25
N CYS A 101 4.53 5.23 -18.83
CA CYS A 101 4.92 4.00 -19.48
C CYS A 101 4.33 2.74 -18.84
N LEU A 102 3.52 2.87 -17.79
CA LEU A 102 2.74 1.77 -17.21
C LEU A 102 1.85 1.13 -18.28
N ARG A 103 1.82 -0.21 -18.27
CA ARG A 103 1.01 -1.02 -19.17
C ARG A 103 0.26 -2.09 -18.39
N ASN A 104 -0.94 -2.43 -18.84
CA ASN A 104 -1.66 -3.61 -18.37
C ASN A 104 -1.01 -4.91 -18.89
N PRO A 105 -1.44 -6.10 -18.41
CA PRO A 105 -0.94 -7.39 -18.89
C PRO A 105 -1.11 -7.61 -20.41
N GLU A 106 -2.09 -6.96 -21.03
CA GLU A 106 -2.33 -6.99 -22.48
C GLU A 106 -1.38 -6.08 -23.28
N GLY A 107 -0.58 -5.25 -22.60
CA GLY A 107 0.38 -4.33 -23.19
C GLY A 107 -0.19 -2.98 -23.62
N GLU A 108 -1.44 -2.66 -23.29
CA GLU A 108 -2.01 -1.33 -23.46
C GLU A 108 -1.46 -0.36 -22.41
N PHE A 109 -1.18 0.88 -22.80
CA PHE A 109 -0.78 1.91 -21.84
C PHE A 109 -1.91 2.26 -20.88
N CYS A 110 -1.60 2.37 -19.59
CA CYS A 110 -2.62 2.64 -18.58
C CYS A 110 -3.31 3.99 -18.73
N LEU A 111 -2.58 5.01 -19.16
CA LEU A 111 -3.17 6.30 -19.54
C LEU A 111 -4.21 6.16 -20.67
N MET A 112 -4.01 5.22 -21.61
CA MET A 112 -4.97 5.01 -22.71
C MET A 112 -6.18 4.17 -22.28
N VAL A 113 -6.04 3.39 -21.21
CA VAL A 113 -7.16 2.66 -20.59
C VAL A 113 -8.01 3.62 -19.76
N GLU A 114 -7.35 4.49 -19.00
CA GLU A 114 -7.97 5.53 -18.17
C GLU A 114 -8.86 6.48 -18.98
N GLU A 115 -8.39 6.96 -20.14
CA GLU A 115 -9.16 7.80 -21.07
C GLU A 115 -10.47 7.18 -21.58
N ARG A 116 -10.69 5.87 -21.33
CA ARG A 116 -11.91 5.16 -21.69
C ARG A 116 -12.87 5.02 -20.52
N TRP A 117 -12.48 5.43 -19.31
CA TRP A 117 -13.37 5.42 -18.16
C TRP A 117 -14.50 6.43 -18.36
N ASP A 118 -15.72 6.00 -18.06
CA ASP A 118 -16.91 6.84 -18.07
C ASP A 118 -17.70 6.59 -16.79
N VAL A 119 -17.26 7.23 -15.72
CA VAL A 119 -17.86 7.20 -14.38
C VAL A 119 -19.30 7.70 -14.44
N GLY A 120 -19.55 8.74 -15.25
CA GLY A 120 -20.89 9.29 -15.46
C GLY A 120 -21.86 8.27 -16.06
N GLN A 121 -21.40 7.52 -17.06
CA GLN A 121 -22.16 6.43 -17.65
C GLN A 121 -22.38 5.29 -16.65
N LEU A 122 -21.35 4.82 -15.96
CA LEU A 122 -21.46 3.76 -14.95
C LEU A 122 -22.48 4.11 -13.86
N HIS A 123 -22.47 5.35 -13.39
CA HIS A 123 -23.46 5.86 -12.45
C HIS A 123 -24.87 5.87 -13.07
N ALA A 124 -25.02 6.43 -14.28
CA ALA A 124 -26.31 6.59 -14.93
C ALA A 124 -26.99 5.24 -15.29
N THR A 125 -26.21 4.19 -15.55
CA THR A 125 -26.71 2.84 -15.82
C THR A 125 -27.01 2.04 -14.55
N GLY A 126 -26.57 2.52 -13.38
CA GLY A 126 -26.67 1.82 -12.10
C GLY A 126 -25.67 0.66 -11.97
N GLU A 127 -24.59 0.69 -12.75
CA GLU A 127 -23.51 -0.31 -12.73
C GLU A 127 -22.37 0.10 -11.78
N ALA A 128 -22.29 1.36 -11.37
CA ALA A 128 -21.28 1.84 -10.43
C ALA A 128 -21.53 1.32 -9.00
N THR A 129 -20.54 0.61 -8.46
CA THR A 129 -20.48 0.27 -7.03
C THR A 129 -19.64 1.32 -6.30
N TRP A 130 -20.29 2.28 -5.64
CA TRP A 130 -19.61 3.34 -4.89
C TRP A 130 -19.08 2.84 -3.53
N PRO A 131 -17.83 3.15 -3.18
CA PRO A 131 -17.27 2.87 -1.85
C PRO A 131 -18.08 3.55 -0.73
N THR A 132 -18.20 2.89 0.43
CA THR A 132 -19.02 3.37 1.56
C THR A 132 -18.22 4.03 2.68
N HIS A 133 -16.89 3.99 2.60
CA HIS A 133 -15.96 4.51 3.60
C HIS A 133 -14.92 5.36 2.89
N THR A 134 -15.30 6.58 2.50
CA THR A 134 -14.44 7.56 1.80
C THR A 134 -14.16 8.81 2.64
N LYS A 135 -14.58 8.81 3.92
CA LYS A 135 -14.50 10.00 4.76
C LYS A 135 -13.07 10.30 5.16
N LYS A 136 -12.64 11.53 4.93
CA LYS A 136 -11.27 11.99 5.19
C LYS A 136 -11.15 12.77 6.50
N ALA A 137 -9.93 12.78 7.04
CA ALA A 137 -9.55 13.56 8.22
C ALA A 137 -8.41 14.50 7.86
N TYR A 138 -8.65 15.80 7.93
CA TYR A 138 -7.71 16.85 7.57
C TYR A 138 -7.04 17.46 8.81
N PRO A 139 -5.73 17.78 8.74
CA PRO A 139 -5.07 18.49 9.82
C PRO A 139 -5.58 19.92 9.99
N ASN A 140 -5.82 20.32 11.24
CA ASN A 140 -6.19 21.68 11.64
C ASN A 140 -4.97 22.51 12.06
N TRP A 141 -4.22 22.98 11.06
CA TRP A 141 -3.06 23.85 11.29
C TRP A 141 -3.40 25.20 11.90
N ALA A 142 -4.67 25.61 11.84
CA ALA A 142 -5.13 26.84 12.46
C ALA A 142 -5.23 26.72 13.99
N TYR A 143 -5.35 25.50 14.52
CA TYR A 143 -5.50 25.24 15.94
C TYR A 143 -4.20 24.84 16.62
N ASN A 144 -3.51 23.82 16.11
CA ASN A 144 -2.22 23.36 16.64
C ASN A 144 -1.19 23.16 15.52
N GLU A 145 0.08 23.33 15.88
CA GLU A 145 1.23 23.07 14.99
C GLU A 145 1.38 21.59 14.61
N ASP A 146 0.71 20.68 15.33
CA ASP A 146 0.67 19.25 15.02
C ASP A 146 -0.60 18.83 14.24
N GLY A 147 -1.38 19.79 13.75
CA GLY A 147 -2.57 19.53 12.93
C GLY A 147 -3.76 18.95 13.70
N SER A 148 -3.69 18.88 15.03
CA SER A 148 -4.80 18.42 15.86
C SER A 148 -5.69 19.57 16.36
N PRO A 149 -6.96 19.30 16.71
CA PRO A 149 -7.75 18.13 16.34
C PRO A 149 -8.08 18.13 14.84
N THR A 150 -8.33 16.96 14.26
CA THR A 150 -8.65 16.82 12.84
C THR A 150 -10.02 17.38 12.47
N LEU A 151 -10.17 17.73 11.20
CA LEU A 151 -11.41 18.22 10.60
C LEU A 151 -11.92 17.21 9.58
N ASP A 152 -13.23 17.09 9.41
CA ASP A 152 -13.79 16.41 8.25
C ASP A 152 -13.77 17.30 7.00
N GLU A 153 -14.26 16.76 5.88
CA GLU A 153 -14.39 17.45 4.59
C GLU A 153 -15.23 18.73 4.64
N ASP A 154 -16.15 18.83 5.62
CA ASP A 154 -17.00 20.00 5.82
C ASP A 154 -16.33 21.03 6.76
N GLY A 155 -15.13 20.74 7.26
CA GLY A 155 -14.40 21.58 8.22
C GLY A 155 -14.95 21.49 9.64
N GLU A 156 -15.75 20.47 9.95
CA GLU A 156 -16.24 20.20 11.30
C GLU A 156 -15.21 19.39 12.08
N LEU A 157 -15.13 19.64 13.38
CA LEU A 157 -14.19 18.95 14.27
C LEU A 157 -14.57 17.48 14.42
N LEU A 158 -13.64 16.58 14.12
CA LEU A 158 -13.77 15.17 14.40
C LEU A 158 -13.47 14.89 15.89
N ASP A 159 -14.18 13.93 16.48
CA ASP A 159 -13.99 13.53 17.88
C ASP A 159 -12.75 12.62 18.00
N ASP A 160 -11.58 13.24 18.12
CA ASP A 160 -10.27 12.61 18.33
C ASP A 160 -10.08 12.11 19.78
N SER A 161 -11.08 11.46 20.36
CA SER A 161 -11.01 10.92 21.74
C SER A 161 -10.05 9.74 21.89
N ALA A 162 -9.56 9.18 20.78
CA ALA A 162 -8.36 8.35 20.68
C ALA A 162 -7.24 9.21 20.09
N ASP A 163 -6.09 9.28 20.76
CA ASP A 163 -4.96 10.22 20.56
C ASP A 163 -4.89 10.85 19.14
N SER A 164 -5.15 12.17 19.05
CA SER A 164 -5.19 12.90 17.76
C SER A 164 -3.93 12.65 16.93
N HIS A 165 -4.10 12.26 15.67
CA HIS A 165 -3.01 12.06 14.73
C HIS A 165 -2.16 13.34 14.67
N ARG A 166 -0.87 13.23 14.96
CA ARG A 166 0.06 14.36 14.91
C ARG A 166 0.63 14.45 13.52
N PHE A 167 0.17 15.43 12.77
CA PHE A 167 0.69 15.77 11.47
C PHE A 167 1.94 16.60 11.66
N ARG A 168 2.95 16.35 10.83
CA ARG A 168 4.20 17.09 10.86
C ARG A 168 4.20 18.02 9.64
N ASP A 169 4.09 19.32 9.89
CA ASP A 169 4.19 20.32 8.83
C ASP A 169 5.65 20.39 8.37
N PHE A 170 5.91 19.96 7.14
CA PHE A 170 7.24 19.98 6.54
C PHE A 170 7.57 21.33 5.87
N GLY A 171 6.69 22.33 5.99
CA GLY A 171 6.86 23.65 5.37
C GLY A 171 6.81 23.61 3.84
N LEU A 172 6.33 22.48 3.29
CA LEU A 172 5.97 22.34 1.90
C LEU A 172 4.47 22.65 1.84
N ASP A 173 4.12 23.84 1.37
CA ASP A 173 2.73 24.21 1.09
C ASP A 173 2.24 23.35 -0.08
N LEU A 174 1.84 22.11 0.21
CA LEU A 174 1.26 21.13 -0.72
C LEU A 174 -0.27 21.29 -0.78
N GLY A 175 -0.73 22.54 -0.75
CA GLY A 175 -2.14 22.88 -0.65
C GLY A 175 -2.93 22.51 -1.90
N TRP A 176 -3.98 21.72 -1.69
CA TRP A 176 -5.11 21.43 -2.58
C TRP A 176 -4.76 20.80 -3.94
N SER A 177 -4.97 19.48 -3.97
CA SER A 177 -5.17 18.61 -5.14
C SER A 177 -3.96 18.40 -6.03
N ALA A 178 -3.96 17.29 -6.77
CA ALA A 178 -3.10 16.87 -7.89
C ALA A 178 -2.54 17.92 -8.85
N THR A 179 -2.87 19.20 -8.69
CA THR A 179 -2.33 20.36 -9.39
C THR A 179 -0.85 20.70 -9.12
N ASP A 180 -0.28 20.37 -7.96
CA ASP A 180 1.09 20.81 -7.61
C ASP A 180 2.20 20.05 -8.36
N TYR A 181 1.90 18.89 -8.93
CA TYR A 181 2.85 18.12 -9.73
C TYR A 181 2.87 18.51 -11.20
N TYR A 182 2.08 19.52 -11.57
CA TYR A 182 2.00 20.07 -12.90
C TYR A 182 2.56 21.47 -12.90
N MET A 183 3.45 21.77 -13.85
CA MET A 183 3.85 23.16 -14.10
C MET A 183 2.65 24.09 -14.38
N GLU A 184 1.49 23.52 -14.72
CA GLU A 184 0.23 24.21 -14.82
C GLU A 184 -0.91 23.27 -14.40
N GLY A 185 -1.74 23.64 -13.42
CA GLY A 185 -2.82 22.78 -12.89
C GLY A 185 -3.87 22.32 -13.91
N LEU A 186 -4.80 21.49 -13.43
CA LEU A 186 -5.85 20.80 -14.20
C LEU A 186 -6.52 21.73 -15.22
N SER A 187 -6.74 21.21 -16.43
CA SER A 187 -7.45 21.94 -17.47
C SER A 187 -8.85 22.35 -17.01
N LEU A 188 -9.29 23.56 -17.34
CA LEU A 188 -10.68 24.00 -17.13
C LEU A 188 -11.70 23.14 -17.90
N ASP A 189 -11.22 22.39 -18.90
CA ASP A 189 -12.03 21.49 -19.72
C ASP A 189 -11.94 20.01 -19.25
N TRP A 190 -11.30 19.73 -18.11
CA TRP A 190 -11.25 18.38 -17.55
C TRP A 190 -12.64 17.97 -17.03
N THR A 191 -13.13 16.82 -17.47
CA THR A 191 -14.49 16.33 -17.13
C THR A 191 -14.48 15.05 -16.31
N GLY A 192 -13.45 14.81 -15.49
CA GLY A 192 -13.43 13.74 -14.48
C GLY A 192 -13.86 12.36 -14.97
N HIS A 193 -13.42 11.95 -16.16
CA HIS A 193 -13.84 10.68 -16.77
C HIS A 193 -15.37 10.54 -16.86
N GLY A 194 -16.06 11.62 -17.23
CA GLY A 194 -17.52 11.70 -17.31
C GLY A 194 -18.22 12.06 -16.00
N TRP A 195 -17.49 12.26 -14.90
CA TRP A 195 -18.03 12.72 -13.61
C TRP A 195 -17.80 14.23 -13.40
N ASN A 196 -18.72 14.88 -12.68
CA ASN A 196 -18.68 16.34 -12.49
C ASN A 196 -17.74 16.77 -11.35
N ASP A 197 -17.41 15.85 -10.45
CA ASP A 197 -16.56 16.11 -9.29
C ASP A 197 -15.19 15.46 -9.50
N VAL A 198 -14.15 16.06 -8.93
CA VAL A 198 -12.84 15.42 -8.85
C VAL A 198 -12.98 14.27 -7.86
N LEU A 199 -12.69 13.05 -8.31
CA LEU A 199 -12.65 11.87 -7.43
C LEU A 199 -11.21 11.58 -7.03
N GLU A 200 -11.01 11.33 -5.74
CA GLU A 200 -9.80 10.74 -5.22
C GLU A 200 -9.79 9.21 -5.38
N TYR A 201 -8.63 8.61 -5.11
CA TYR A 201 -8.38 7.19 -5.37
C TYR A 201 -9.39 6.25 -4.70
N ASP A 202 -9.80 6.57 -3.48
CA ASP A 202 -10.76 5.81 -2.68
C ASP A 202 -12.23 6.10 -3.05
N GLU A 203 -12.49 7.08 -3.93
CA GLU A 203 -13.84 7.52 -4.30
C GLU A 203 -14.31 6.99 -5.66
N TYR A 204 -13.40 6.51 -6.50
CA TYR A 204 -13.77 5.87 -7.76
C TYR A 204 -14.67 4.64 -7.54
N PRO A 205 -15.63 4.33 -8.43
CA PRO A 205 -16.39 3.08 -8.36
C PRO A 205 -15.47 1.85 -8.36
N LEU A 206 -15.86 0.77 -7.67
CA LEU A 206 -15.06 -0.44 -7.55
C LEU A 206 -14.73 -1.09 -8.90
N GLU A 207 -15.56 -0.87 -9.92
CA GLU A 207 -15.32 -1.32 -11.30
C GLU A 207 -14.08 -0.67 -11.91
N ILE A 208 -13.77 0.56 -11.52
CA ILE A 208 -12.54 1.26 -11.88
C ILE A 208 -11.43 0.90 -10.89
N GLN A 209 -11.73 0.85 -9.59
CA GLN A 209 -10.69 0.56 -8.59
C GLN A 209 -10.02 -0.81 -8.78
N CYS A 210 -10.80 -1.80 -9.22
CA CYS A 210 -10.30 -3.15 -9.50
C CYS A 210 -9.60 -3.28 -10.86
N SER A 211 -9.52 -2.20 -11.66
CA SER A 211 -8.80 -2.22 -12.94
C SER A 211 -7.31 -2.40 -12.70
N GLU A 212 -6.67 -3.29 -13.47
CA GLU A 212 -5.22 -3.50 -13.43
C GLU A 212 -4.44 -2.19 -13.58
N CYS A 213 -4.91 -1.28 -14.42
CA CYS A 213 -4.24 0.00 -14.64
C CYS A 213 -4.42 0.98 -13.49
N PHE A 214 -5.59 0.98 -12.86
CA PHE A 214 -5.84 1.78 -11.68
C PHE A 214 -4.96 1.30 -10.52
N LEU A 215 -4.91 -0.02 -10.29
CA LEU A 215 -4.05 -0.64 -9.28
C LEU A 215 -2.55 -0.44 -9.58
N ALA A 216 -2.14 -0.46 -10.85
CA ALA A 216 -0.75 -0.22 -11.23
C ALA A 216 -0.33 1.24 -10.99
N GLN A 217 -1.19 2.20 -11.38
CA GLN A 217 -0.96 3.63 -11.11
C GLN A 217 -0.94 3.91 -9.60
N TYR A 218 -1.87 3.32 -8.86
CA TYR A 218 -1.91 3.38 -7.40
C TYR A 218 -0.62 2.89 -6.77
N LYS A 219 -0.22 1.67 -7.12
CA LYS A 219 0.98 1.02 -6.62
C LYS A 219 2.21 1.88 -6.90
N HIS A 220 2.34 2.36 -8.13
CA HIS A 220 3.43 3.23 -8.54
C HIS A 220 3.45 4.54 -7.73
N GLY A 221 2.28 5.11 -7.43
CA GLY A 221 2.13 6.27 -6.57
C GLY A 221 2.60 5.99 -5.14
N ILE A 222 2.06 4.96 -4.48
CA ILE A 222 2.40 4.65 -3.08
C ILE A 222 3.84 4.18 -2.89
N GLU A 223 4.49 3.64 -3.94
CA GLU A 223 5.90 3.25 -3.94
C GLU A 223 6.85 4.46 -4.02
N SER A 224 6.34 5.65 -4.32
CA SER A 224 7.11 6.86 -4.60
C SER A 224 6.78 7.99 -3.63
N LYS A 225 7.80 8.76 -3.24
CA LYS A 225 7.59 10.00 -2.47
C LYS A 225 6.83 11.09 -3.26
N TRP A 226 6.70 10.93 -4.57
CA TRP A 226 6.00 11.84 -5.49
C TRP A 226 4.55 11.42 -5.76
N GLY A 227 4.12 10.26 -5.29
CA GLY A 227 2.73 9.85 -5.40
C GLY A 227 1.84 10.60 -4.42
N GLU A 228 0.57 10.74 -4.79
CA GLU A 228 -0.43 11.28 -3.89
C GLU A 228 -0.73 10.23 -2.81
N MET A 229 -0.36 10.54 -1.57
CA MET A 229 -0.68 9.75 -0.38
C MET A 229 -1.35 10.64 0.66
N PHE A 230 -2.28 11.49 0.25
CA PHE A 230 -3.32 11.90 1.20
C PHE A 230 -4.25 10.67 1.32
N ASP A 231 -4.34 10.10 2.51
CA ASP A 231 -5.34 9.10 2.94
C ASP A 231 -5.26 7.59 2.62
N ILE A 232 -4.43 7.07 1.71
CA ILE A 232 -4.55 5.61 1.43
C ILE A 232 -3.84 4.68 2.43
N THR A 233 -3.03 5.21 3.36
CA THR A 233 -2.53 4.39 4.49
C THR A 233 -3.58 4.16 5.58
N GLU A 234 -4.64 4.98 5.67
CA GLU A 234 -5.65 4.80 6.73
C GLU A 234 -6.94 4.16 6.20
N LEU A 235 -7.42 4.49 4.99
CA LEU A 235 -8.78 4.11 4.60
C LEU A 235 -8.95 2.73 3.97
N VAL A 236 -7.99 2.28 3.15
CA VAL A 236 -8.05 0.92 2.53
C VAL A 236 -7.77 -0.18 3.55
N TRP A 237 -7.12 0.17 4.67
CA TRP A 237 -6.75 -0.77 5.72
C TRP A 237 -7.54 -0.59 7.02
N ASP A 238 -8.47 0.37 7.10
CA ASP A 238 -9.51 0.45 8.15
C ASP A 238 -10.65 -0.57 7.93
N THR A 239 -10.31 -1.76 7.40
CA THR A 239 -10.93 -2.96 7.97
C THR A 239 -10.44 -3.01 9.41
N ARG A 240 -11.23 -2.41 10.31
CA ARG A 240 -11.01 -2.26 11.74
C ARG A 240 -9.97 -3.22 12.31
N PRO A 241 -9.00 -2.74 13.11
CA PRO A 241 -7.95 -3.54 13.70
C PRO A 241 -8.52 -4.77 14.40
N GLN A 242 -8.41 -5.92 13.76
CA GLN A 242 -8.73 -7.17 14.42
C GLN A 242 -7.55 -7.56 15.28
N CYS A 243 -7.87 -7.82 16.53
CA CYS A 243 -6.89 -8.36 17.44
C CYS A 243 -6.60 -9.80 17.08
N ASP A 244 -5.57 -10.01 16.26
CA ASP A 244 -5.16 -11.35 15.83
C ASP A 244 -4.72 -12.21 17.02
N GLN A 245 -4.05 -11.59 18.00
CA GLN A 245 -3.66 -12.24 19.24
C GLN A 245 -3.55 -11.28 20.42
N ASN A 246 -3.69 -11.83 21.63
CA ASN A 246 -3.43 -11.13 22.88
C ASN A 246 -2.11 -11.60 23.49
N ILE A 247 -1.20 -10.67 23.74
CA ILE A 247 0.08 -10.92 24.39
C ILE A 247 0.02 -10.33 25.80
N THR A 248 0.28 -11.16 26.82
CA THR A 248 0.27 -10.71 28.22
C THR A 248 1.68 -10.46 28.71
N ARG A 249 1.91 -9.27 29.27
CA ARG A 249 3.15 -8.89 29.96
C ARG A 249 2.88 -8.72 31.44
N SER A 250 3.69 -9.35 32.29
CA SER A 250 3.49 -9.35 33.76
C SER A 250 4.41 -8.37 34.50
N GLU A 251 5.43 -7.86 33.83
CA GLU A 251 6.46 -7.01 34.38
C GLU A 251 6.00 -5.56 34.48
N LYS A 252 6.03 -4.98 35.68
CA LYS A 252 5.59 -3.58 35.91
C LYS A 252 6.60 -2.52 35.49
N THR A 253 7.82 -2.91 35.15
CA THR A 253 8.87 -1.97 34.74
C THR A 253 8.63 -1.56 33.30
N GLY A 254 8.64 -0.25 33.02
CA GLY A 254 8.53 0.25 31.65
C GLY A 254 9.68 -0.24 30.76
N VAL A 255 9.36 -0.67 29.54
CA VAL A 255 10.31 -1.08 28.50
C VAL A 255 9.94 -0.43 27.17
N GLU A 256 10.92 -0.16 26.33
CA GLU A 256 10.68 0.47 25.02
C GLU A 256 9.86 -0.44 24.11
N ILE A 257 8.91 0.15 23.37
CA ILE A 257 7.99 -0.58 22.50
C ILE A 257 8.76 -1.38 21.43
N GLU A 258 9.86 -0.82 20.91
CA GLU A 258 10.70 -1.46 19.90
C GLU A 258 11.37 -2.72 20.46
N THR A 259 11.74 -2.71 21.74
CA THR A 259 12.30 -3.89 22.41
C THR A 259 11.26 -4.99 22.50
N LEU A 260 10.02 -4.66 22.86
CA LEU A 260 8.92 -5.63 22.92
C LEU A 260 8.50 -6.13 21.54
N ALA A 261 8.42 -5.24 20.55
CA ALA A 261 8.09 -5.59 19.18
C ALA A 261 9.11 -6.58 18.60
N LEU A 262 10.40 -6.40 18.89
CA LEU A 262 11.45 -7.37 18.56
C LEU A 262 11.29 -8.69 19.31
N GLU A 263 11.02 -8.64 20.61
CA GLU A 263 10.83 -9.84 21.45
C GLU A 263 9.63 -10.67 21.00
N TRP A 264 8.54 -10.00 20.65
CA TRP A 264 7.27 -10.61 20.27
C TRP A 264 7.17 -10.90 18.77
N GLY A 265 8.12 -10.42 17.97
CA GLY A 265 8.13 -10.63 16.53
C GLY A 265 6.93 -9.98 15.84
N VAL A 266 6.63 -8.73 16.17
CA VAL A 266 5.50 -7.97 15.61
C VAL A 266 5.94 -6.57 15.19
N SER A 267 5.16 -5.91 14.33
CA SER A 267 5.39 -4.50 13.98
C SER A 267 5.18 -3.59 15.19
N SER A 268 6.14 -2.70 15.45
CA SER A 268 6.05 -1.75 16.56
C SER A 268 4.91 -0.75 16.38
N GLU A 269 4.70 -0.27 15.14
CA GLU A 269 3.60 0.65 14.84
C GLU A 269 2.23 -0.04 14.99
N SER A 270 2.13 -1.30 14.55
CA SER A 270 0.90 -2.07 14.78
C SER A 270 0.64 -2.27 16.27
N LEU A 271 1.66 -2.62 17.05
CA LEU A 271 1.51 -2.79 18.50
C LEU A 271 1.05 -1.49 19.19
N CYS A 272 1.53 -0.33 18.76
CA CYS A 272 1.04 0.94 19.27
C CYS A 272 -0.41 1.22 18.87
N LYS A 273 -0.70 1.15 17.57
CA LYS A 273 -2.00 1.50 17.00
C LYS A 273 -3.13 0.59 17.50
N LEU A 274 -2.88 -0.71 17.64
CA LEU A 274 -3.86 -1.67 18.15
C LEU A 274 -4.25 -1.45 19.62
N ASN A 275 -3.40 -0.77 20.40
CA ASN A 275 -3.59 -0.61 21.85
C ASN A 275 -3.82 0.83 22.27
N ASP A 276 -3.85 1.79 21.33
CA ASP A 276 -3.95 3.22 21.62
C ASP A 276 -2.90 3.67 22.67
N ILE A 277 -1.65 3.20 22.49
CA ILE A 277 -0.54 3.54 23.39
C ILE A 277 0.48 4.41 22.68
N ASN A 278 0.97 5.42 23.39
CA ASN A 278 2.10 6.22 22.95
C ASN A 278 3.36 5.34 22.88
N CYS A 279 3.98 5.25 21.68
CA CYS A 279 5.14 4.42 21.32
C CYS A 279 6.45 4.77 22.04
N GLY A 280 6.42 4.90 23.36
CA GLY A 280 7.58 5.20 24.20
C GLY A 280 7.91 4.03 25.12
N TYR A 281 7.15 3.86 26.21
CA TYR A 281 7.39 2.80 27.19
C TYR A 281 6.10 2.08 27.56
N VAL A 282 6.18 0.75 27.64
CA VAL A 282 5.06 -0.14 27.94
C VAL A 282 5.27 -0.81 29.30
N ASN A 283 4.23 -0.84 30.15
CA ASN A 283 4.21 -1.48 31.47
C ASN A 283 3.55 -2.87 31.41
N ASP A 284 3.07 -3.40 32.53
CA ASP A 284 2.30 -4.65 32.57
C ASP A 284 0.91 -4.47 31.97
N GLY A 285 0.39 -5.49 31.30
CA GLY A 285 -0.89 -5.42 30.60
C GLY A 285 -1.15 -6.59 29.67
N ILE A 286 -2.34 -6.56 29.08
CA ILE A 286 -2.72 -7.43 27.96
C ILE A 286 -2.74 -6.54 26.73
N PHE A 287 -1.96 -6.91 25.73
CA PHE A 287 -1.77 -6.13 24.52
C PHE A 287 -2.32 -6.89 23.33
N CYS A 288 -3.07 -6.18 22.52
CA CYS A 288 -3.47 -6.62 21.22
C CYS A 288 -2.28 -6.56 20.24
N ALA A 289 -2.04 -7.61 19.46
CA ALA A 289 -0.92 -7.65 18.52
C ALA A 289 -1.31 -8.39 17.23
N PRO A 290 -0.70 -8.03 16.08
CA PRO A 290 -0.83 -8.84 14.87
C PRO A 290 -0.17 -10.20 15.09
N LEU A 291 -0.42 -11.17 14.20
CA LEU A 291 0.32 -12.45 14.23
C LEU A 291 1.84 -12.22 14.13
N THR A 292 2.62 -13.16 14.66
CA THR A 292 4.09 -13.07 14.62
C THR A 292 4.62 -13.16 13.18
N CYS A 293 5.64 -12.38 12.88
CA CYS A 293 6.27 -12.27 11.57
C CYS A 293 7.79 -12.28 11.70
N ASP A 294 8.49 -12.50 10.58
CA ASP A 294 9.92 -12.20 10.52
C ASP A 294 10.09 -10.68 10.61
N VAL A 295 10.72 -10.18 11.68
CA VAL A 295 10.90 -8.74 11.94
C VAL A 295 12.31 -8.26 11.67
N THR A 296 12.44 -6.99 11.36
CA THR A 296 13.73 -6.28 11.29
C THR A 296 13.63 -4.88 11.88
N VAL A 297 14.78 -4.30 12.23
CA VAL A 297 14.90 -2.92 12.71
C VAL A 297 15.30 -2.02 11.57
N VAL A 298 14.54 -0.95 11.39
CA VAL A 298 14.80 0.10 10.40
C VAL A 298 16.05 0.88 10.80
N GLN A 299 17.10 0.81 10.00
CA GLN A 299 18.41 1.40 10.34
C GLN A 299 18.49 2.90 10.02
N ASP A 300 17.85 3.31 8.94
CA ASP A 300 17.84 4.69 8.44
C ASP A 300 16.42 5.10 8.09
N MET A 301 16.13 6.39 8.18
CA MET A 301 14.82 6.91 7.81
C MET A 301 14.64 6.73 6.31
N ALA A 302 13.59 6.00 5.92
CA ALA A 302 13.33 5.63 4.54
C ALA A 302 11.82 5.60 4.30
N ASN A 303 11.41 5.88 3.06
CA ASN A 303 10.09 5.46 2.61
C ASN A 303 10.10 3.93 2.39
N ALA A 304 8.92 3.32 2.35
CA ALA A 304 8.75 1.89 2.18
C ALA A 304 9.46 1.36 0.93
N GLY A 305 9.42 2.11 -0.18
CA GLY A 305 10.03 1.70 -1.45
C GLY A 305 11.55 1.56 -1.33
N ALA A 306 12.20 2.59 -0.79
CA ALA A 306 13.62 2.59 -0.51
C ALA A 306 14.01 1.53 0.54
N PHE A 307 13.15 1.29 1.55
CA PHE A 307 13.40 0.29 2.57
C PHE A 307 13.39 -1.14 2.00
N ILE A 308 12.46 -1.45 1.10
CA ILE A 308 12.34 -2.80 0.53
C ILE A 308 13.24 -3.04 -0.69
N GLU A 309 13.85 -2.00 -1.27
CA GLU A 309 14.75 -2.10 -2.43
C GLU A 309 15.82 -3.22 -2.29
N PRO A 310 16.44 -3.44 -1.10
CA PRO A 310 17.43 -4.51 -0.93
C PRO A 310 16.84 -5.94 -0.85
N TYR A 311 15.51 -6.09 -0.80
CA TYR A 311 14.83 -7.38 -0.64
C TYR A 311 14.31 -7.89 -1.98
N ASP A 312 15.00 -8.88 -2.57
CA ASP A 312 14.63 -9.48 -3.86
C ASP A 312 13.25 -10.19 -3.87
N ASN A 313 12.67 -10.46 -2.70
CA ASN A 313 11.48 -11.30 -2.52
C ASN A 313 10.30 -10.61 -1.83
N ILE A 314 10.36 -9.29 -1.66
CA ILE A 314 9.29 -8.51 -1.01
C ILE A 314 8.80 -7.45 -1.99
N THR A 315 7.51 -7.51 -2.32
CA THR A 315 6.85 -6.44 -3.08
C THR A 315 6.29 -5.38 -2.12
N MET A 316 6.07 -4.15 -2.60
CA MET A 316 5.41 -3.11 -1.79
C MET A 316 4.08 -3.58 -1.23
N THR A 317 3.25 -4.20 -2.07
CA THR A 317 1.94 -4.72 -1.64
C THR A 317 2.07 -5.73 -0.50
N GLN A 318 3.06 -6.62 -0.58
CA GLN A 318 3.35 -7.55 0.51
C GLN A 318 3.81 -6.82 1.77
N PHE A 319 4.76 -5.91 1.65
CA PHE A 319 5.30 -5.17 2.78
C PHE A 319 4.22 -4.34 3.49
N MET A 320 3.37 -3.64 2.74
CA MET A 320 2.24 -2.87 3.28
C MET A 320 1.19 -3.78 3.92
N ALA A 321 0.86 -4.91 3.29
CA ALA A 321 -0.08 -5.88 3.87
C ALA A 321 0.44 -6.49 5.19
N TRP A 322 1.75 -6.64 5.36
CA TRP A 322 2.36 -7.14 6.59
C TRP A 322 2.52 -6.06 7.66
N ASN A 323 2.42 -4.79 7.26
CA ASN A 323 2.64 -3.63 8.12
C ASN A 323 1.53 -2.58 7.90
N PRO A 324 0.24 -2.92 8.13
CA PRO A 324 -0.88 -2.05 7.75
C PRO A 324 -0.93 -0.71 8.49
N HIS A 325 -0.14 -0.55 9.56
CA HIS A 325 -0.14 0.63 10.42
C HIS A 325 1.12 1.50 10.29
N ILE A 326 2.02 1.21 9.34
CA ILE A 326 3.22 2.02 9.15
C ILE A 326 2.93 3.27 8.33
N ASP A 327 3.64 4.35 8.61
CA ASP A 327 3.78 5.46 7.66
C ASP A 327 4.74 5.03 6.54
N SER A 328 4.18 4.69 5.38
CA SER A 328 4.94 4.25 4.20
C SER A 328 5.86 5.32 3.64
N ARG A 329 5.65 6.61 3.95
CA ARG A 329 6.50 7.70 3.47
C ARG A 329 7.72 7.90 4.36
N ASN A 330 7.55 7.65 5.66
CA ASN A 330 8.55 7.99 6.67
C ASN A 330 8.65 6.91 7.74
N ILE A 331 9.21 5.76 7.37
CA ILE A 331 9.48 4.70 8.34
C ILE A 331 10.59 5.18 9.26
N ARG A 332 10.26 5.29 10.55
CA ARG A 332 11.15 5.86 11.57
C ARG A 332 12.35 4.94 11.83
N THR A 333 13.54 5.52 11.90
CA THR A 333 14.74 4.83 12.38
C THR A 333 14.49 4.22 13.76
N GLY A 334 14.83 2.94 13.91
CA GLY A 334 14.62 2.17 15.13
C GLY A 334 13.27 1.44 15.19
N SER A 335 12.30 1.78 14.34
CA SER A 335 11.03 1.05 14.29
C SER A 335 11.24 -0.40 13.86
N VAL A 336 10.36 -1.26 14.35
CA VAL A 336 10.35 -2.71 14.06
C VAL A 336 9.25 -2.98 13.06
N VAL A 337 9.62 -3.58 11.93
CA VAL A 337 8.69 -3.87 10.82
C VAL A 337 8.76 -5.33 10.42
N CYS A 338 7.64 -5.87 9.95
CA CYS A 338 7.56 -7.20 9.37
C CYS A 338 8.18 -7.21 7.96
N VAL A 339 9.10 -8.13 7.71
CA VAL A 339 9.67 -8.45 6.38
C VAL A 339 9.30 -9.86 5.92
N GLY A 340 8.29 -10.43 6.56
CA GLY A 340 7.62 -11.64 6.16
C GLY A 340 6.15 -11.60 6.59
N PRO A 341 5.31 -12.48 6.04
CA PRO A 341 3.90 -12.50 6.36
C PRO A 341 3.67 -12.81 7.85
N PRO A 342 2.84 -12.00 8.55
CA PRO A 342 2.28 -12.35 9.85
C PRO A 342 1.61 -13.74 9.78
N GLY A 343 1.97 -14.63 10.69
CA GLY A 343 1.53 -16.04 10.69
C GLY A 343 2.39 -16.98 9.82
N GLY A 344 3.43 -16.46 9.15
CA GLY A 344 4.41 -17.23 8.40
C GLY A 344 4.02 -17.54 6.95
N THR A 345 4.96 -18.14 6.22
CA THR A 345 4.76 -18.55 4.83
C THR A 345 4.22 -19.98 4.76
N TYR A 346 3.31 -20.23 3.81
CA TYR A 346 2.89 -21.60 3.52
C TYR A 346 4.08 -22.40 2.97
N ILE A 347 4.57 -23.36 3.76
CA ILE A 347 5.50 -24.38 3.30
C ILE A 347 4.65 -25.60 2.91
N PRO A 348 4.49 -25.90 1.60
CA PRO A 348 3.82 -27.13 1.21
C PRO A 348 4.53 -28.31 1.85
N ALA A 349 3.77 -29.23 2.44
CA ALA A 349 4.33 -30.40 3.11
C ALA A 349 5.35 -31.08 2.18
N SER A 350 6.60 -31.18 2.64
CA SER A 350 7.64 -31.91 1.91
C SER A 350 7.12 -33.32 1.62
N THR A 351 7.14 -33.72 0.36
CA THR A 351 6.52 -34.94 -0.18
C THR A 351 7.15 -36.26 0.32
N THR A 352 7.83 -36.26 1.46
CA THR A 352 8.45 -37.45 2.07
C THR A 352 7.67 -38.07 3.22
N VAL A 353 6.41 -37.68 3.45
CA VAL A 353 5.47 -38.48 4.27
C VAL A 353 4.24 -38.85 3.44
N ALA A 354 4.45 -39.75 2.48
CA ALA A 354 3.38 -40.67 2.12
C ALA A 354 3.07 -41.54 3.36
N LEU A 355 1.78 -41.73 3.64
CA LEU A 355 1.16 -42.39 4.82
C LEU A 355 0.90 -41.36 5.96
N ALA A 356 -0.23 -40.64 6.01
CA ALA A 356 -1.54 -41.21 6.28
C ALA A 356 -2.74 -40.24 6.05
N ASN A 357 -2.71 -39.33 5.07
CA ASN A 357 -3.91 -38.55 4.69
C ASN A 357 -4.47 -39.05 3.36
N PRO A 358 -5.73 -39.51 3.30
CA PRO A 358 -6.37 -39.88 2.04
C PRO A 358 -6.55 -38.64 1.16
N THR A 359 -6.11 -38.70 -0.09
CA THR A 359 -6.37 -37.69 -1.13
C THR A 359 -7.80 -37.76 -1.69
N SER A 360 -8.56 -38.78 -1.29
CA SER A 360 -9.93 -39.01 -1.71
C SER A 360 -10.82 -39.39 -0.52
N PHE A 361 -11.87 -38.62 -0.27
CA PHE A 361 -12.92 -38.91 0.70
C PHE A 361 -14.13 -39.47 -0.04
N ILE A 362 -14.52 -40.71 0.27
CA ILE A 362 -15.64 -41.43 -0.37
C ILE A 362 -16.94 -41.34 0.42
N THR A 363 -16.87 -40.96 1.70
CA THR A 363 -18.02 -40.82 2.60
C THR A 363 -17.91 -39.52 3.38
N THR A 364 -19.06 -38.99 3.80
CA THR A 364 -19.09 -37.85 4.71
C THR A 364 -18.51 -38.24 6.07
N ALA A 365 -17.66 -37.37 6.62
CA ALA A 365 -17.11 -37.51 7.96
C ALA A 365 -18.14 -37.05 9.01
N ILE A 366 -17.99 -37.55 10.24
CA ILE A 366 -18.76 -37.10 11.39
C ILE A 366 -17.86 -36.14 12.17
N PRO A 367 -18.27 -34.89 12.43
CA PRO A 367 -17.46 -33.97 13.22
C PRO A 367 -17.39 -34.47 14.67
N GLN A 368 -16.21 -34.35 15.29
CA GLN A 368 -16.01 -34.75 16.68
C GLN A 368 -16.69 -33.78 17.65
N GLN A 369 -16.78 -32.50 17.26
CA GLN A 369 -17.43 -31.44 18.01
C GLN A 369 -18.59 -30.84 17.21
N ALA A 370 -19.30 -29.89 17.84
CA ALA A 370 -20.26 -29.07 17.10
C ALA A 370 -19.57 -28.34 15.94
N ASN A 371 -20.25 -28.29 14.80
CA ASN A 371 -19.82 -27.50 13.66
C ASN A 371 -20.58 -26.15 13.65
N PRO A 372 -19.97 -25.09 13.11
CA PRO A 372 -20.65 -23.81 12.89
C PRO A 372 -21.87 -23.95 11.97
N PRO A 373 -22.85 -23.03 12.05
CA PRO A 373 -23.99 -23.00 11.13
C PRO A 373 -23.55 -23.02 9.67
N ASN A 374 -24.35 -23.59 8.77
CA ASN A 374 -24.09 -23.61 7.33
C ASN A 374 -22.79 -24.30 6.88
N THR A 375 -22.03 -24.98 7.76
CA THR A 375 -20.94 -25.87 7.36
C THR A 375 -21.44 -26.90 6.35
N MET A 376 -20.72 -27.10 5.25
CA MET A 376 -21.14 -28.00 4.16
C MET A 376 -21.43 -29.42 4.68
N ALA A 377 -22.54 -30.00 4.21
CA ALA A 377 -23.03 -31.30 4.67
C ALA A 377 -22.23 -32.49 4.10
N ASP A 378 -21.58 -32.30 2.95
CA ASP A 378 -20.75 -33.27 2.23
C ASP A 378 -19.26 -33.18 2.63
N CYS A 379 -18.99 -32.79 3.87
CA CYS A 379 -17.64 -32.70 4.38
C CYS A 379 -16.99 -34.09 4.53
N GLY A 380 -15.88 -34.33 3.83
CA GLY A 380 -15.06 -35.53 3.92
C GLY A 380 -14.02 -35.48 5.05
N LYS A 381 -13.64 -34.29 5.54
CA LYS A 381 -12.69 -34.12 6.66
C LYS A 381 -13.00 -32.89 7.49
N TYR A 382 -13.03 -33.05 8.81
CA TYR A 382 -13.13 -31.96 9.76
C TYR A 382 -11.79 -31.68 10.45
N TYR A 383 -11.57 -30.43 10.84
CA TYR A 383 -10.49 -29.97 11.71
C TYR A 383 -11.09 -29.43 13.02
N GLU A 384 -10.62 -29.93 14.17
CA GLU A 384 -11.02 -29.45 15.50
C GLU A 384 -10.13 -28.30 15.93
N VAL A 385 -10.74 -27.15 16.21
CA VAL A 385 -10.03 -25.94 16.62
C VAL A 385 -9.53 -26.07 18.05
N VAL A 386 -8.24 -25.78 18.24
CA VAL A 386 -7.60 -25.65 19.56
C VAL A 386 -7.18 -24.21 19.85
N GLU A 387 -6.83 -23.94 21.11
CA GLU A 387 -6.33 -22.62 21.52
C GLU A 387 -5.02 -22.28 20.78
N GLY A 388 -4.96 -21.08 20.18
CA GLY A 388 -3.85 -20.61 19.37
C GLY A 388 -3.98 -20.85 17.86
N ASP A 389 -5.05 -21.51 17.40
CA ASP A 389 -5.36 -21.63 15.97
C ASP A 389 -5.91 -20.31 15.39
N SER A 390 -5.71 -20.12 14.09
CA SER A 390 -6.38 -19.08 13.29
C SER A 390 -6.95 -19.71 12.01
N PHE A 391 -7.90 -19.04 11.35
CA PHE A 391 -8.41 -19.53 10.06
C PHE A 391 -7.32 -19.69 9.02
N ALA A 392 -6.33 -18.78 9.02
CA ALA A 392 -5.16 -18.87 8.15
C ALA A 392 -4.37 -20.16 8.41
N LEU A 393 -4.03 -20.45 9.68
CA LEU A 393 -3.29 -21.68 10.04
C LEU A 393 -4.07 -22.95 9.70
N ILE A 394 -5.40 -22.96 9.85
CA ILE A 394 -6.25 -24.10 9.51
C ILE A 394 -6.32 -24.33 8.00
N ALA A 395 -6.50 -23.27 7.20
CA ALA A 395 -6.50 -23.36 5.74
C ALA A 395 -5.14 -23.89 5.24
N VAL A 396 -4.06 -23.28 5.73
CA VAL A 396 -2.67 -23.63 5.42
C VAL A 396 -2.36 -25.09 5.78
N SER A 397 -2.68 -25.54 7.00
CA SER A 397 -2.39 -26.91 7.45
C SER A 397 -3.16 -27.99 6.69
N ASN A 398 -4.22 -27.62 5.98
CA ASN A 398 -5.04 -28.54 5.18
C ASN A 398 -4.88 -28.33 3.66
N GLY A 399 -3.96 -27.46 3.22
CA GLY A 399 -3.69 -27.23 1.80
C GLY A 399 -4.83 -26.54 1.05
N LEU A 400 -5.53 -25.63 1.73
CA LEU A 400 -6.68 -24.88 1.21
C LEU A 400 -6.31 -23.40 1.05
N THR A 401 -6.94 -22.72 0.09
CA THR A 401 -7.04 -21.26 0.16
C THR A 401 -8.05 -20.85 1.24
N PHE A 402 -7.96 -19.62 1.76
CA PHE A 402 -8.98 -19.12 2.68
C PHE A 402 -10.37 -19.12 2.00
N GLY A 403 -10.44 -18.79 0.71
CA GLY A 403 -11.66 -18.89 -0.08
C GLY A 403 -12.23 -20.32 -0.14
N ASP A 404 -11.38 -21.34 -0.30
CA ASP A 404 -11.84 -22.74 -0.24
C ASP A 404 -12.39 -23.10 1.14
N LEU A 405 -11.70 -22.67 2.21
CA LEU A 405 -12.15 -22.88 3.58
C LEU A 405 -13.50 -22.19 3.85
N GLN A 406 -13.69 -20.97 3.36
CA GLN A 406 -14.96 -20.24 3.45
C GLN A 406 -16.08 -20.90 2.64
N ASN A 407 -15.79 -21.36 1.42
CA ASN A 407 -16.75 -22.06 0.59
C ASN A 407 -17.27 -23.33 1.29
N MET A 408 -16.39 -24.05 2.00
CA MET A 408 -16.75 -25.23 2.79
C MET A 408 -17.42 -24.89 4.13
N ASN A 409 -17.20 -23.68 4.66
CA ASN A 409 -17.78 -23.21 5.91
C ASN A 409 -18.38 -21.79 5.75
N PRO A 410 -19.50 -21.64 5.02
CA PRO A 410 -20.11 -20.34 4.71
C PRO A 410 -20.46 -19.43 5.90
N SER A 411 -20.46 -19.92 7.14
CA SER A 411 -20.57 -19.05 8.33
C SER A 411 -19.29 -18.27 8.65
N ILE A 412 -18.16 -18.56 7.97
CA ILE A 412 -16.95 -17.75 8.06
C ILE A 412 -17.17 -16.49 7.22
N ASP A 413 -17.73 -15.45 7.85
CA ASP A 413 -17.90 -14.15 7.22
C ASP A 413 -16.53 -13.50 6.94
N THR A 414 -16.38 -12.98 5.72
CA THR A 414 -15.19 -12.35 5.12
C THR A 414 -14.62 -11.14 5.85
N ILE A 415 -15.20 -10.71 6.96
CA ILE A 415 -14.69 -9.51 7.66
C ILE A 415 -14.58 -9.72 9.18
N HIS A 416 -15.22 -10.71 9.81
CA HIS A 416 -15.28 -10.82 11.28
C HIS A 416 -15.45 -12.23 11.85
N GLY A 417 -15.06 -13.29 11.13
CA GLY A 417 -15.10 -14.63 11.70
C GLY A 417 -14.22 -14.73 12.95
N THR A 418 -14.81 -14.89 14.13
CA THR A 418 -14.07 -15.37 15.31
C THR A 418 -14.00 -16.89 15.23
N LEU A 419 -12.78 -17.44 15.21
CA LEU A 419 -12.59 -18.89 15.22
C LEU A 419 -13.10 -19.46 16.56
N LEU A 420 -14.04 -20.40 16.50
CA LEU A 420 -14.65 -20.96 17.70
C LEU A 420 -13.82 -22.15 18.21
N VAL A 421 -13.06 -21.94 19.30
CA VAL A 421 -12.30 -23.02 19.97
C VAL A 421 -13.26 -24.12 20.42
N GLY A 422 -12.89 -25.38 20.14
CA GLY A 422 -13.74 -26.55 20.41
C GLY A 422 -14.85 -26.78 19.39
N TYR A 423 -14.84 -26.10 18.24
CA TYR A 423 -15.68 -26.43 17.09
C TYR A 423 -14.92 -27.19 16.01
N SER A 424 -15.65 -27.88 15.13
CA SER A 424 -15.10 -28.59 13.98
C SER A 424 -15.46 -27.89 12.67
N TYR A 425 -14.44 -27.48 11.90
CA TYR A 425 -14.60 -26.85 10.57
C TYR A 425 -14.30 -27.84 9.45
N CYS A 426 -15.04 -27.74 8.35
CA CYS A 426 -14.82 -28.57 7.18
C CYS A 426 -13.56 -28.16 6.42
N VAL A 427 -12.67 -29.11 6.15
CA VAL A 427 -11.38 -28.86 5.50
C VAL A 427 -11.13 -29.76 4.29
N ALA A 428 -12.11 -30.59 3.91
CA ALA A 428 -12.15 -31.26 2.62
C ALA A 428 -13.57 -31.78 2.34
N LEU A 429 -14.01 -31.73 1.09
CA LEU A 429 -15.27 -32.33 0.64
C LEU A 429 -15.09 -33.79 0.18
N VAL A 430 -16.20 -34.52 0.11
CA VAL A 430 -16.26 -35.83 -0.55
C VAL A 430 -15.95 -35.67 -2.05
N ASN A 431 -14.92 -36.36 -2.53
CA ASN A 431 -14.41 -36.24 -3.90
C ASN A 431 -14.08 -37.59 -4.57
N GLY A 432 -14.35 -38.73 -3.90
CA GLY A 432 -14.21 -40.08 -4.46
C GLY A 432 -15.57 -40.71 -4.83
N ARG A 433 -15.56 -41.67 -5.77
CA ARG A 433 -16.70 -42.57 -6.06
C ARG A 433 -16.36 -43.97 -5.59
N GLU A 434 -17.34 -44.66 -5.00
CA GLU A 434 -17.29 -46.12 -4.82
C GLU A 434 -17.46 -46.77 -6.21
N ASP A 435 -16.47 -47.54 -6.66
CA ASP A 435 -16.57 -48.42 -7.83
C ASP A 435 -17.21 -49.77 -7.46
#